data_AF-A0A8S3FDN6-F1
#
_entry.id   AF-A0A8S3FDN6-F1
#
_cell.length_a   1.000
_cell.length_b   1.000
_cell.length_c   1.000
_cell.angle_alpha   90.00
_cell.angle_beta   90.00
_cell.angle_gamma   90.00
#
_symmetry.space_group_name_H-M   'P 1'
#
loop_
_entity.id
_entity.type
_entity.pdbx_description
1 polymer ?
#
loop_
_entity_poly.entity_id
_entity_poly.type
_entity_poly.pdbx_seq_one_letter_code
_entity_poly.pdbx_strand_id
1 'polypeptide(L)'
;VTADGIDTYHIVKAAGRYRECKRTQGISTTDLVGRMLLVTKSHHEPDDISIDRENTRRMSLCKESVNPWTGASQFLPTTNKIIQFSNGREPKPGDRVIYTAGAYDLFHVGHVDFLEKAKTFGDYLIVGIHSDRIVNQYKGSNHP
;
A
#
# COMPACT_ATOMS: atom_id res chain seq x y z
N VAL A 1 0.44 25.88 7.38
CA VAL A 1 0.59 27.35 7.44
C VAL A 1 -0.82 27.92 7.40
N THR A 2 -1.18 28.80 8.34
CA THR A 2 -2.48 29.49 8.34
C THR A 2 -2.58 30.44 7.14
N ALA A 3 -3.77 30.99 6.89
CA ALA A 3 -3.95 31.99 5.83
C ALA A 3 -2.99 33.18 5.97
N ASP A 4 -2.53 33.45 7.20
CA ASP A 4 -1.63 34.54 7.56
C ASP A 4 -0.13 34.20 7.46
N GLY A 5 0.23 33.02 6.93
CA GLY A 5 1.65 32.64 6.80
C GLY A 5 2.27 32.04 8.07
N ILE A 6 1.49 31.81 9.12
CA ILE A 6 1.99 31.29 10.41
C ILE A 6 1.99 29.75 10.41
N ASP A 7 3.05 29.12 10.94
CA ASP A 7 3.08 27.67 11.11
C ASP A 7 1.93 27.20 12.02
N THR A 8 1.13 26.26 11.53
CA THR A 8 -0.02 25.70 12.23
C THR A 8 0.38 25.04 13.56
N TYR A 9 1.62 24.56 13.69
CA TYR A 9 2.13 23.89 14.89
C TYR A 9 3.06 24.77 15.74
N HIS A 10 3.10 26.09 15.52
CA HIS A 10 4.05 26.99 16.19
C HIS A 10 4.04 26.88 17.73
N ILE A 11 2.87 26.76 18.37
CA ILE A 11 2.74 26.61 19.84
C ILE A 11 3.47 25.35 20.33
N VAL A 12 3.26 24.22 19.64
CA VAL A 12 3.82 22.92 20.03
C VAL A 12 5.32 22.88 19.73
N LYS A 13 5.76 23.50 18.63
CA LYS A 13 7.17 23.67 18.28
C LYS A 13 7.90 24.54 19.29
N ALA A 14 7.31 25.68 19.68
CA ALA A 14 7.86 26.58 20.71
C ALA A 14 7.99 25.90 22.07
N ALA A 15 7.06 25.01 22.42
CA ALA A 15 7.12 24.20 23.63
C ALA A 15 8.15 23.05 23.58
N GLY A 16 8.86 22.86 22.46
CA GLY A 16 9.82 21.76 22.29
C GLY A 16 9.18 20.37 22.23
N ARG A 17 7.87 20.28 21.97
CA ARG A 17 7.08 19.04 22.01
C ARG A 17 6.74 18.48 20.62
N TYR A 18 7.43 18.95 19.59
CA TYR A 18 7.19 18.55 18.20
C TYR A 18 8.36 17.71 17.67
N ARG A 19 8.06 16.65 16.91
CA ARG A 19 9.03 15.82 16.20
C ARG A 19 8.55 15.52 14.79
N GLU A 20 9.47 15.49 13.83
CA GLU A 20 9.18 15.14 12.44
C GLU A 20 9.66 13.73 12.12
N CYS A 21 8.89 13.02 11.30
CA CYS A 21 9.30 11.76 10.71
C CYS A 21 9.34 11.90 9.18
N LYS A 22 10.19 11.10 8.54
CA LYS A 22 10.28 11.08 7.08
C LYS A 22 8.99 10.53 6.48
N ARG A 23 8.52 11.13 5.40
CA ARG A 23 7.39 10.62 4.62
C ARG A 23 7.73 9.24 4.04
N THR A 24 6.78 8.31 4.13
CA THR A 24 6.87 7.00 3.49
C THR A 24 6.85 7.17 1.96
N GLN A 25 7.89 6.67 1.29
CA GLN A 25 8.04 6.73 -0.16
C GLN A 25 7.11 5.74 -0.86
N GLY A 26 6.57 6.15 -2.01
CA GLY A 26 5.82 5.27 -2.92
C GLY A 26 4.35 5.00 -2.56
N ILE A 27 3.78 5.70 -1.57
CA ILE A 27 2.36 5.54 -1.20
C ILE A 27 1.74 6.85 -0.70
N SER A 28 0.49 7.11 -1.10
CA SER A 28 -0.35 8.18 -0.55
C SER A 28 -1.83 7.85 -0.75
N THR A 29 -2.72 8.53 -0.02
CA THR A 29 -4.18 8.34 -0.21
C THR A 29 -4.63 8.75 -1.60
N THR A 30 -4.10 9.85 -2.14
CA THR A 30 -4.39 10.29 -3.52
C THR A 30 -3.89 9.30 -4.55
N ASP A 31 -2.73 8.68 -4.32
CA ASP A 31 -2.20 7.61 -5.18
C ASP A 31 -3.15 6.40 -5.21
N LEU A 32 -3.60 5.93 -4.04
CA LEU A 32 -4.56 4.84 -3.94
C LEU A 32 -5.91 5.15 -4.60
N VAL A 33 -6.43 6.37 -4.41
CA VAL A 33 -7.65 6.82 -5.12
C VAL A 33 -7.43 6.84 -6.63
N GLY A 34 -6.24 7.26 -7.09
CA GLY A 34 -5.85 7.16 -8.49
C GLY A 34 -5.97 5.73 -9.01
N ARG A 35 -5.43 4.74 -8.28
CA ARG A 35 -5.52 3.31 -8.66
C ARG A 35 -6.97 2.81 -8.68
N MET A 36 -7.77 3.21 -7.69
CA MET A 36 -9.21 2.89 -7.62
C MET A 36 -10.00 3.44 -8.83
N LEU A 37 -9.65 4.64 -9.30
CA LEU A 37 -10.33 5.27 -10.43
C LEU A 37 -9.83 4.77 -11.79
N LEU A 38 -8.55 4.43 -11.89
CA LEU A 38 -7.92 3.97 -13.13
C LEU A 38 -8.28 2.51 -13.48
N VAL A 39 -8.38 1.60 -12.50
CA VAL A 39 -8.72 0.17 -12.69
C VAL A 39 -7.97 -0.47 -13.88
N THR A 40 -6.72 -0.10 -14.14
CA THR A 40 -5.97 -0.47 -15.35
C THR A 40 -5.42 -1.89 -15.31
N LYS A 41 -5.58 -2.65 -16.41
CA LYS A 41 -5.26 -4.10 -16.54
C LYS A 41 -3.78 -4.44 -16.68
N SER A 42 -2.92 -3.45 -16.89
CA SER A 42 -1.54 -3.68 -17.33
C SER A 42 -0.48 -3.15 -16.39
N HIS A 43 -0.82 -2.80 -15.14
CA HIS A 43 0.14 -2.15 -14.23
C HIS A 43 1.22 -3.09 -13.65
N HIS A 44 1.09 -4.41 -13.87
CA HIS A 44 2.10 -5.43 -13.52
C HIS A 44 2.86 -5.96 -14.75
N GLU A 45 2.46 -5.60 -15.98
CA GLU A 45 3.15 -5.99 -17.20
C GLU A 45 4.14 -4.90 -17.60
N PRO A 46 5.45 -5.20 -17.76
CA PRO A 46 6.44 -4.20 -18.13
C PRO A 46 6.22 -3.54 -19.50
N ASP A 47 5.55 -4.23 -20.43
CA ASP A 47 5.58 -3.89 -21.87
C ASP A 47 4.24 -3.42 -22.47
N ASP A 48 3.10 -3.48 -21.76
CA ASP A 48 1.80 -3.11 -22.35
C ASP A 48 1.32 -1.72 -21.87
N ILE A 49 2.01 -0.69 -22.38
CA ILE A 49 1.74 0.75 -22.17
C ILE A 49 0.58 1.19 -23.08
N SER A 50 -0.55 0.49 -23.09
CA SER A 50 -1.80 0.98 -23.67
C SER A 50 -2.67 1.63 -22.59
N ILE A 51 -2.06 2.59 -21.89
CA ILE A 51 -2.84 3.55 -21.10
C ILE A 51 -3.69 4.31 -22.10
N ASP A 52 -4.98 4.44 -21.82
CA ASP A 52 -5.81 5.44 -22.46
C ASP A 52 -5.27 6.83 -22.09
N ARG A 53 -4.26 7.26 -22.84
CA ARG A 53 -3.55 8.54 -22.70
C ARG A 53 -4.54 9.69 -22.79
N GLU A 54 -5.67 9.50 -23.48
CA GLU A 54 -6.68 10.52 -23.67
C GLU A 54 -7.43 10.81 -22.37
N ASN A 55 -7.89 9.77 -21.65
CA ASN A 55 -8.58 9.93 -20.38
C ASN A 55 -7.65 10.46 -19.26
N THR A 56 -6.39 10.03 -19.24
CA THR A 56 -5.40 10.52 -18.26
C THR A 56 -5.06 11.99 -18.46
N ARG A 57 -4.98 12.45 -19.72
CA ARG A 57 -4.75 13.87 -20.05
C ARG A 57 -5.94 14.75 -19.68
N ARG A 58 -7.17 14.24 -19.83
CA ARG A 58 -8.41 14.98 -19.52
C ARG A 58 -8.57 15.26 -18.03
N MET A 59 -8.04 14.37 -17.18
CA MET A 59 -8.02 14.51 -15.72
C MET A 59 -6.95 15.48 -15.20
N SER A 60 -6.01 15.90 -16.06
CA SER A 60 -4.97 16.84 -15.67
C SER A 60 -5.26 18.25 -16.18
N LEU A 61 -5.18 19.23 -15.27
CA LEU A 61 -5.29 20.66 -15.58
C LEU A 61 -4.06 21.21 -16.33
N CYS A 62 -3.01 20.42 -16.52
CA CYS A 62 -1.76 20.87 -17.14
C CYS A 62 -1.43 20.06 -18.39
N LYS A 63 -1.30 20.75 -19.53
CA LYS A 63 -1.04 20.16 -20.85
C LYS A 63 0.32 19.44 -20.95
N GLU A 64 1.25 19.78 -20.04
CA GLU A 64 2.62 19.25 -19.97
C GLU A 64 2.81 18.20 -18.86
N SER A 65 1.79 17.91 -18.05
CA SER A 65 1.91 16.88 -17.03
C SER A 65 1.82 15.49 -17.68
N VAL A 66 2.94 15.02 -18.20
CA VAL A 66 3.15 13.60 -18.42
C VAL A 66 3.32 13.01 -17.03
N ASN A 67 2.37 12.20 -16.55
CA ASN A 67 2.68 11.35 -15.41
C ASN A 67 3.61 10.25 -15.95
N PRO A 68 4.89 10.20 -15.56
CA PRO A 68 5.82 9.17 -16.06
C PRO A 68 5.43 7.74 -15.61
N TRP A 69 4.40 7.62 -14.77
CA TRP A 69 4.18 6.47 -13.91
C TRP A 69 2.79 5.89 -14.09
N THR A 70 2.74 4.89 -14.95
CA THR A 70 1.63 3.92 -15.03
C THR A 70 2.21 2.51 -14.86
N GLY A 71 3.02 2.34 -13.82
CA GLY A 71 3.46 1.08 -13.23
C GLY A 71 3.24 1.22 -11.72
N ALA A 72 2.07 0.79 -11.25
CA ALA A 72 1.30 1.52 -10.25
C ALA A 72 1.86 1.55 -8.82
N SER A 73 2.92 0.81 -8.49
CA SER A 73 3.57 0.87 -7.17
C SER A 73 5.08 1.06 -7.32
N GLN A 74 5.58 2.24 -6.93
CA GLN A 74 7.02 2.50 -6.79
C GLN A 74 7.54 2.08 -5.40
N PHE A 75 6.82 1.22 -4.69
CA PHE A 75 7.33 0.69 -3.45
C PHE A 75 8.55 -0.17 -3.79
N LEU A 76 9.75 0.35 -3.51
CA LEU A 76 10.99 -0.43 -3.56
C LEU A 76 11.09 -1.19 -2.23
N PRO A 77 10.75 -2.50 -2.17
CA PRO A 77 11.02 -3.31 -0.99
C PRO A 77 12.53 -3.46 -0.89
N THR A 78 13.13 -2.78 0.07
CA THR A 78 14.50 -3.07 0.47
C THR A 78 14.45 -4.10 1.59
N THR A 79 15.47 -4.97 1.68
CA THR A 79 15.61 -5.93 2.78
C THR A 79 15.50 -5.22 4.14
N ASN A 80 16.05 -4.02 4.26
CA ASN A 80 15.94 -3.20 5.48
C ASN A 80 14.50 -2.86 5.86
N LYS A 81 13.63 -2.54 4.89
CA LYS A 81 12.21 -2.31 5.17
C LYS A 81 11.54 -3.60 5.64
N ILE A 82 11.83 -4.73 4.99
CA ILE A 82 11.27 -6.03 5.41
C ILE A 82 11.68 -6.33 6.86
N ILE A 83 12.94 -6.11 7.21
CA ILE A 83 13.45 -6.28 8.59
C ILE A 83 12.76 -5.33 9.57
N GLN A 84 12.52 -4.06 9.20
CA GLN A 84 11.82 -3.10 10.06
C GLN A 84 10.39 -3.53 10.40
N PHE A 85 9.73 -4.26 9.50
CA PHE A 85 8.37 -4.76 9.70
C PHE A 85 8.31 -6.23 10.13
N SER A 86 9.44 -6.93 10.19
CA SER A 86 9.49 -8.33 10.63
C SER A 86 9.80 -8.38 12.13
N ASN A 87 9.03 -9.21 12.86
CA ASN A 87 9.30 -9.45 14.28
C ASN A 87 10.49 -10.41 14.50
N GLY A 88 11.01 -11.02 13.43
CA GLY A 88 12.13 -11.98 13.49
C GLY A 88 11.87 -13.21 14.37
N ARG A 89 10.60 -13.54 14.65
CA ARG A 89 10.23 -14.67 15.51
C ARG A 89 9.98 -15.90 14.67
N GLU A 90 10.48 -17.03 15.13
CA GLU A 90 10.23 -18.34 14.55
C GLU A 90 9.23 -19.12 15.42
N PRO A 91 8.46 -20.06 14.85
CA PRO A 91 7.60 -20.95 15.62
C PRO A 91 8.45 -21.84 16.54
N LYS A 92 8.04 -21.97 17.80
CA LYS A 92 8.73 -22.82 18.78
C LYS A 92 8.32 -24.28 18.61
N PRO A 93 9.16 -25.23 19.05
CA PRO A 93 8.76 -26.63 19.15
C PRO A 93 7.50 -26.76 20.02
N GLY A 94 6.43 -27.32 19.44
CA GLY A 94 5.12 -27.49 20.10
C GLY A 94 4.08 -26.42 19.79
N ASP A 95 4.45 -25.32 19.11
CA ASP A 95 3.50 -24.30 18.69
C ASP A 95 2.53 -24.87 17.64
N ARG A 96 1.24 -24.60 17.80
CA ARG A 96 0.25 -24.89 16.75
C ARG A 96 0.32 -23.81 15.67
N VAL A 97 0.88 -24.18 14.52
CA VAL A 97 1.01 -23.29 13.36
C VAL A 97 -0.28 -23.27 12.54
N ILE A 98 -0.85 -22.08 12.36
CA ILE A 98 -2.03 -21.82 11.54
C ILE A 98 -1.58 -21.12 10.25
N TYR A 99 -2.15 -21.54 9.12
CA TYR A 99 -1.89 -20.93 7.82
C TYR A 99 -3.18 -20.36 7.23
N THR A 100 -3.12 -19.11 6.78
CA THR A 100 -4.18 -18.49 5.98
C THR A 100 -3.57 -17.90 4.72
N ALA A 101 -4.31 -17.83 3.62
CA ALA A 101 -3.82 -17.28 2.37
C ALA A 101 -4.87 -16.37 1.71
N GLY A 102 -4.41 -15.37 0.98
CA GLY A 102 -5.30 -14.44 0.30
C GLY A 102 -4.55 -13.33 -0.43
N ALA A 103 -5.31 -12.44 -1.07
CA ALA A 103 -4.75 -11.23 -1.69
C ALA A 103 -4.32 -10.19 -0.64
N TYR A 104 -5.11 -10.03 0.43
CA TYR A 104 -4.92 -8.97 1.44
C TYR A 104 -4.79 -7.56 0.87
N ASP A 105 -5.48 -7.34 -0.24
CA ASP A 105 -5.58 -6.11 -1.00
C ASP A 105 -6.27 -5.01 -0.20
N LEU A 106 -5.82 -3.75 -0.32
CA LEU A 106 -6.26 -2.63 0.53
C LEU A 106 -6.51 -3.05 1.99
N PHE A 107 -5.47 -3.52 2.67
CA PHE A 107 -5.57 -4.09 4.02
C PHE A 107 -6.43 -3.23 4.97
N HIS A 108 -7.59 -3.76 5.38
CA HIS A 108 -8.64 -3.04 6.11
C HIS A 108 -9.12 -3.83 7.33
N VAL A 109 -10.03 -3.23 8.12
CA VAL A 109 -10.55 -3.79 9.39
C VAL A 109 -11.06 -5.23 9.26
N GLY A 110 -11.78 -5.57 8.18
CA GLY A 110 -12.22 -6.94 7.96
C GLY A 110 -11.09 -7.98 7.90
N HIS A 111 -9.91 -7.63 7.37
CA HIS A 111 -8.74 -8.53 7.44
C HIS A 111 -8.18 -8.62 8.85
N VAL A 112 -8.20 -7.52 9.62
CA VAL A 112 -7.78 -7.53 11.02
C VAL A 112 -8.67 -8.46 11.84
N ASP A 113 -10.00 -8.31 11.75
CA ASP A 113 -10.97 -9.15 12.46
C ASP A 113 -10.82 -10.63 12.07
N PHE A 114 -10.58 -10.88 10.79
CA PHE A 114 -10.32 -12.25 10.29
C PHE A 114 -9.03 -12.82 10.87
N LEU A 115 -7.92 -12.08 10.83
CA LEU A 115 -6.62 -12.55 11.32
C LEU A 115 -6.61 -12.68 12.85
N GLU A 116 -7.32 -11.83 13.58
CA GLU A 116 -7.50 -11.93 15.03
C GLU A 116 -8.21 -13.23 15.38
N LYS A 117 -9.31 -13.56 14.71
CA LYS A 117 -10.02 -14.84 14.88
C LYS A 117 -9.16 -16.02 14.43
N ALA A 118 -8.47 -15.93 13.29
CA ALA A 118 -7.57 -16.99 12.83
C ALA A 118 -6.47 -17.28 13.85
N LYS A 119 -5.97 -16.22 14.52
CA LYS A 119 -4.94 -16.34 15.54
C LYS A 119 -5.42 -17.07 16.79
N THR A 120 -6.71 -17.08 17.12
CA THR A 120 -7.20 -17.83 18.30
C THR A 120 -7.11 -19.35 18.16
N PHE A 121 -6.92 -19.86 16.93
CA PHE A 121 -6.84 -21.29 16.67
C PHE A 121 -5.44 -21.90 16.89
N GLY A 122 -4.41 -21.08 17.15
CA GLY A 122 -3.06 -21.59 17.40
C GLY A 122 -2.03 -20.52 17.80
N ASP A 123 -0.81 -20.97 18.06
CA ASP A 123 0.24 -20.17 18.70
C ASP A 123 1.09 -19.39 17.70
N TYR A 124 1.08 -19.77 16.43
CA TYR A 124 1.81 -19.09 15.35
C TYR A 124 0.94 -18.98 14.09
N LEU A 125 0.83 -17.77 13.50
CA LEU A 125 0.00 -17.53 12.31
C LEU A 125 0.89 -17.14 11.15
N ILE A 126 0.84 -17.92 10.06
CA ILE A 126 1.50 -17.64 8.79
C ILE A 126 0.44 -17.15 7.80
N VAL A 127 0.71 -16.01 7.18
CA VAL A 127 -0.18 -15.41 6.19
C VAL A 127 0.49 -15.44 4.82
N GLY A 128 -0.06 -16.26 3.92
CA GLY A 128 0.36 -16.32 2.52
C GLY A 128 -0.26 -15.20 1.69
N ILE A 129 0.58 -14.40 1.04
CA ILE A 129 0.14 -13.35 0.11
C ILE A 129 0.19 -13.89 -1.31
N HIS A 130 -0.95 -13.91 -1.98
CA HIS A 130 -1.02 -14.32 -3.39
C HIS A 130 -0.30 -13.30 -4.28
N SER A 131 0.30 -13.79 -5.38
CA SER A 131 0.90 -12.91 -6.37
C SER A 131 -0.18 -12.20 -7.18
N ASP A 132 0.13 -10.99 -7.65
CA ASP A 132 -0.75 -10.14 -8.45
C ASP A 132 -1.37 -10.88 -9.64
N ARG A 133 -0.56 -11.70 -10.33
CA ARG A 133 -1.02 -12.55 -11.45
C ARG A 133 -2.17 -13.47 -11.04
N ILE A 134 -2.07 -14.13 -9.88
CA ILE A 134 -3.10 -15.05 -9.39
C ILE A 134 -4.33 -14.27 -8.95
N VAL A 135 -4.14 -13.15 -8.25
CA VAL A 135 -5.24 -12.29 -7.80
C VAL A 135 -6.08 -11.79 -8.97
N ASN A 136 -5.43 -11.31 -10.03
CA ASN A 136 -6.10 -10.84 -11.24
C ASN A 136 -6.84 -11.96 -11.97
N GLN A 137 -6.32 -13.19 -11.98
CA GLN A 137 -6.97 -14.33 -12.61
C GLN A 137 -8.33 -14.67 -11.99
N TYR A 138 -8.45 -14.68 -10.65
CA TYR A 138 -9.71 -15.06 -10.00
C TYR A 138 -10.63 -13.89 -9.67
N LYS A 139 -10.09 -12.67 -9.48
CA LYS A 139 -10.93 -11.48 -9.25
C LYS A 139 -11.47 -10.86 -10.54
N GLY A 140 -10.87 -11.14 -11.70
CA GLY A 140 -11.36 -10.72 -13.03
C GLY A 140 -11.29 -9.21 -13.31
N SER A 141 -10.82 -8.41 -12.36
CA SER A 141 -10.59 -6.97 -12.49
C SER A 141 -9.39 -6.54 -11.65
N ASN A 142 -8.81 -5.38 -11.94
CA ASN A 142 -7.70 -4.85 -11.16
C ASN A 142 -8.23 -4.22 -9.90
N HIS A 143 -8.02 -4.90 -8.80
CA HIS A 143 -8.22 -4.33 -7.50
C HIS A 143 -6.91 -3.65 -7.07
N PRO A 144 -6.99 -2.43 -6.50
CA PRO A 144 -5.83 -1.61 -6.16
C PRO A 144 -5.10 -2.01 -4.88
#